data_AF-A0A4Q4TFA8-F1
#
_entry.id   AF-A0A4Q4TFA8-F1
#
_cell.length_a   1.000
_cell.length_b   1.000
_cell.length_c   1.000
_cell.angle_alpha   90.00
_cell.angle_beta   90.00
_cell.angle_gamma   90.00
#
_symmetry.space_group_name_H-M   'P 1'
#
loop_
_entity.id
_entity.type
_entity.pdbx_description
1 polymer ?
#
loop_
_entity_poly.entity_id
_entity_poly.type
_entity_poly.pdbx_seq_one_letter_code
_entity_poly.pdbx_strand_id
1 'polypeptide(L)'
;MVQFNEPGRGDRDTAVELSSRSGTSLSDADDSLSGGQRETTDWDERRAQKHKKRRRVKDGGITEVDGEPKSKRKHNLSKAARDPRDEPERKKKRKVKDEGAETRSPSPVIDFDGLSRPSRGTRERLEESTEQAAMRLEKMRGAVRTILECVGEDPDREGILDTPGRYAKAMLYFTKGYQQNVKDIVNDAIFHEGHNEMVIVKDIEIFSLCEHHLIPFTGKMHIGYIPNNNVIGISKLPRIAEMFARRLQVQERLTKEVANAIMEVLKPQGVAVVMESSHLCTVMRGVQKTTSSTVTSCVLGCFERKEKTRTEFLSLLGLPGGYRR
;
A
#
# COMPACT_ATOMS: atom_id res chain seq x y z
N MET A 1 -16.24 46.04 -29.62
CA MET A 1 -15.72 47.14 -30.47
C MET A 1 -14.84 47.99 -29.58
N VAL A 2 -13.53 48.17 -29.75
CA VAL A 2 -12.57 47.81 -30.79
C VAL A 2 -11.21 47.76 -30.06
N GLN A 3 -10.41 46.71 -30.31
CA GLN A 3 -8.99 46.65 -29.96
C GLN A 3 -8.20 47.54 -30.92
N PHE A 4 -7.20 48.27 -30.41
CA PHE A 4 -6.07 48.67 -31.24
C PHE A 4 -4.78 48.41 -30.47
N ASN A 5 -3.95 47.58 -31.10
CA ASN A 5 -2.62 47.16 -30.73
C ASN A 5 -1.77 47.47 -31.96
N GLU A 6 -0.65 48.18 -31.83
CA GLU A 6 0.32 48.45 -32.90
C GLU A 6 1.60 49.10 -32.31
N PRO A 7 2.78 49.07 -33.00
CA PRO A 7 3.76 48.00 -32.87
C PRO A 7 5.19 48.50 -32.54
N GLY A 8 6.12 47.54 -32.44
CA GLY A 8 7.49 47.72 -31.95
C GLY A 8 8.54 48.41 -32.85
N ARG A 9 9.71 48.58 -32.23
CA ARG A 9 11.08 48.72 -32.77
C ARG A 9 11.97 47.99 -31.74
N GLY A 10 12.83 47.00 -32.05
CA GLY A 10 13.98 47.01 -32.97
C GLY A 10 15.03 48.01 -32.46
N ASP A 11 16.27 47.72 -32.10
CA ASP A 11 17.13 46.54 -32.20
C ASP A 11 18.46 46.89 -31.45
N ARG A 12 19.37 45.91 -31.29
CA ARG A 12 20.83 45.98 -31.01
C ARG A 12 21.35 45.47 -29.66
N ASP A 13 21.89 44.25 -29.73
CA ASP A 13 23.31 43.90 -29.56
C ASP A 13 24.10 44.48 -28.37
N THR A 14 24.52 43.59 -27.48
CA THR A 14 25.96 43.38 -27.21
C THR A 14 26.18 42.00 -26.57
N ALA A 15 26.93 41.15 -27.27
CA ALA A 15 27.56 39.94 -26.74
C ALA A 15 28.90 40.31 -26.10
N VAL A 16 29.27 39.64 -25.00
CA VAL A 16 30.65 39.56 -24.50
C VAL A 16 30.93 38.09 -24.14
N GLU A 17 31.67 37.41 -25.00
CA GLU A 17 32.51 36.27 -24.64
C GLU A 17 33.76 36.78 -23.91
N LEU A 18 34.27 36.00 -22.97
CA LEU A 18 35.72 35.87 -22.75
C LEU A 18 36.02 34.52 -22.09
N SER A 19 37.06 33.91 -22.64
CA SER A 19 37.40 32.51 -22.55
C SER A 19 38.71 32.29 -21.79
N SER A 20 38.84 31.06 -21.31
CA SER A 20 40.07 30.25 -21.29
C SER A 20 41.15 30.47 -20.20
N ARG A 21 41.51 29.34 -19.58
CA ARG A 21 42.88 28.72 -19.42
C ARG A 21 42.87 27.83 -18.18
N SER A 22 42.98 26.49 -18.23
CA SER A 22 43.99 25.55 -18.76
C SER A 22 44.99 25.07 -17.69
N GLY A 23 45.01 23.74 -17.46
CA GLY A 23 46.21 22.93 -17.15
C GLY A 23 46.61 22.78 -15.68
N THR A 24 46.66 21.55 -15.16
CA THR A 24 47.87 20.69 -15.12
C THR A 24 47.60 19.34 -14.44
N SER A 25 48.22 18.30 -15.00
CA SER A 25 48.41 16.92 -14.53
C SER A 25 49.49 16.78 -13.44
N LEU A 26 49.49 15.67 -12.68
CA LEU A 26 50.64 14.91 -12.08
C LEU A 26 49.99 13.81 -11.18
N SER A 27 49.95 12.52 -11.55
CA SER A 27 50.97 11.45 -11.50
C SER A 27 51.38 10.96 -10.09
N ASP A 28 51.15 9.67 -9.88
CA ASP A 28 52.01 8.66 -9.24
C ASP A 28 52.51 8.84 -7.79
N ALA A 29 52.12 7.89 -6.95
CA ALA A 29 53.01 7.29 -5.95
C ALA A 29 52.60 5.82 -5.76
N ASP A 30 53.26 4.98 -6.57
CA ASP A 30 53.56 3.59 -6.28
C ASP A 30 54.53 3.57 -5.08
N ASP A 31 54.31 2.70 -4.10
CA ASP A 31 55.43 2.19 -3.28
C ASP A 31 55.13 0.75 -2.89
N SER A 32 55.69 -0.14 -3.71
CA SER A 32 55.86 -1.56 -3.44
C SER A 32 57.17 -1.81 -2.70
N LEU A 33 57.26 -3.01 -2.09
CA LEU A 33 58.42 -3.67 -1.46
C LEU A 33 58.44 -3.52 0.08
N SER A 34 58.61 -4.56 0.89
CA SER A 34 58.90 -5.98 0.68
C SER A 34 58.87 -6.69 2.05
N GLY A 35 58.83 -8.02 2.06
CA GLY A 35 59.31 -8.82 3.20
C GLY A 35 58.21 -9.59 3.93
N GLY A 36 58.10 -10.87 3.63
CA GLY A 36 57.07 -11.76 4.18
C GLY A 36 57.36 -12.30 5.57
N GLN A 37 56.38 -13.03 6.10
CA GLN A 37 56.55 -14.33 6.74
C GLN A 37 55.17 -14.95 7.02
N ARG A 38 55.15 -16.28 6.95
CA ARG A 38 54.00 -17.17 7.14
C ARG A 38 53.43 -17.03 8.55
N GLU A 39 52.10 -17.13 8.69
CA GLU A 39 51.48 -17.94 9.74
C GLU A 39 50.01 -18.21 9.42
N THR A 40 49.69 -19.50 9.34
CA THR A 40 48.35 -20.07 9.16
C THR A 40 47.78 -20.44 10.52
N THR A 41 46.64 -19.89 10.91
CA THR A 41 45.83 -20.35 12.06
C THR A 41 44.36 -20.35 11.64
N ASP A 42 43.75 -21.54 11.57
CA ASP A 42 43.02 -22.21 12.65
C ASP A 42 41.51 -21.92 12.55
N TRP A 43 40.83 -22.67 11.68
CA TRP A 43 39.35 -22.70 11.58
C TRP A 43 38.77 -24.11 11.33
N ASP A 44 39.57 -25.18 11.46
CA ASP A 44 39.18 -26.54 11.04
C ASP A 44 39.24 -27.64 12.13
N GLU A 45 39.10 -27.30 13.42
CA GLU A 45 39.16 -28.30 14.51
C GLU A 45 37.95 -28.37 15.48
N ARG A 46 36.72 -28.07 15.02
CA ARG A 46 35.52 -28.33 15.84
C ARG A 46 34.37 -29.03 15.11
N ARG A 47 34.70 -30.07 14.34
CA ARG A 47 33.68 -30.91 13.68
C ARG A 47 33.96 -32.41 13.76
N ALA A 48 34.30 -32.94 14.93
CA ALA A 48 34.22 -34.37 15.19
C ALA A 48 34.26 -34.66 16.70
N GLN A 49 33.09 -34.82 17.34
CA GLN A 49 32.86 -35.67 18.53
C GLN A 49 31.50 -35.33 19.15
N LYS A 50 30.44 -36.02 18.71
CA LYS A 50 29.29 -36.41 19.58
C LYS A 50 28.37 -37.38 18.83
N HIS A 51 28.91 -38.56 18.55
CA HIS A 51 28.11 -39.77 18.35
C HIS A 51 28.75 -40.92 19.13
N LYS A 52 27.90 -41.68 19.84
CA LYS A 52 28.10 -42.97 20.53
C LYS A 52 28.47 -42.96 22.03
N LYS A 53 27.43 -43.16 22.85
CA LYS A 53 27.27 -44.27 23.82
C LYS A 53 25.76 -44.40 24.13
N ARG A 54 25.02 -45.42 23.61
CA ARG A 54 24.78 -46.78 24.17
C ARG A 54 24.16 -46.72 25.59
N ARG A 55 23.12 -47.46 26.00
CA ARG A 55 22.23 -48.50 25.42
C ARG A 55 21.13 -48.81 26.48
N ARG A 56 19.96 -49.27 26.02
CA ARG A 56 18.80 -49.96 26.67
C ARG A 56 18.93 -50.55 28.10
N VAL A 57 17.85 -50.45 28.90
CA VAL A 57 17.23 -51.53 29.73
C VAL A 57 15.70 -51.34 29.76
N LYS A 58 14.95 -52.44 29.95
CA LYS A 58 13.52 -52.70 29.74
C LYS A 58 12.78 -52.98 31.07
N ASP A 59 11.44 -52.86 30.99
CA ASP A 59 10.37 -53.50 31.78
C ASP A 59 10.06 -53.08 33.24
N GLY A 60 8.76 -52.90 33.49
CA GLY A 60 8.13 -52.76 34.82
C GLY A 60 6.81 -51.97 34.75
N GLY A 61 5.66 -52.66 34.77
CA GLY A 61 4.33 -52.06 34.60
C GLY A 61 3.65 -51.54 35.88
N ILE A 62 2.38 -51.14 35.70
CA ILE A 62 1.20 -51.19 36.60
C ILE A 62 0.38 -49.87 36.62
N THR A 63 -0.94 -50.09 36.54
CA THR A 63 -2.14 -49.28 36.87
C THR A 63 -2.63 -48.18 35.92
N GLU A 64 -3.76 -48.51 35.29
CA GLU A 64 -4.88 -47.60 35.00
C GLU A 64 -5.30 -46.81 36.25
N VAL A 65 -5.52 -45.50 36.08
CA VAL A 65 -6.50 -44.74 36.87
C VAL A 65 -7.11 -43.68 35.96
N ASP A 66 -8.42 -43.78 35.78
CA ASP A 66 -9.27 -42.82 35.08
C ASP A 66 -9.21 -41.41 35.69
N GLY A 67 -9.18 -40.40 34.82
CA GLY A 67 -9.28 -38.99 35.22
C GLY A 67 -9.33 -38.05 34.01
N GLU A 68 -10.52 -37.53 33.73
CA GLU A 68 -10.86 -36.65 32.61
C GLU A 68 -9.84 -35.51 32.33
N PRO A 69 -9.51 -35.20 31.05
CA PRO A 69 -8.65 -34.09 30.74
C PRO A 69 -9.42 -32.76 30.83
N LYS A 70 -9.10 -31.96 31.85
CA LYS A 70 -9.48 -30.54 31.94
C LYS A 70 -9.09 -29.80 30.65
N SER A 71 -10.12 -29.32 29.95
CA SER A 71 -10.06 -28.47 28.75
C SER A 71 -8.97 -27.39 28.85
N LYS A 72 -7.91 -27.54 28.06
CA LYS A 72 -6.90 -26.50 27.82
C LYS A 72 -7.60 -25.28 27.20
N ARG A 73 -7.58 -24.14 27.90
CA ARG A 73 -7.95 -22.82 27.37
C ARG A 73 -7.18 -22.60 26.06
N LYS A 74 -7.89 -22.64 24.94
CA LYS A 74 -7.35 -22.19 23.65
C LYS A 74 -7.07 -20.68 23.77
N HIS A 75 -5.80 -20.30 23.77
CA HIS A 75 -5.41 -18.92 23.54
C HIS A 75 -5.89 -18.52 22.14
N ASN A 76 -6.86 -17.60 22.07
CA ASN A 76 -7.23 -16.97 20.81
C ASN A 76 -6.02 -16.21 20.27
N LEU A 77 -5.50 -16.63 19.13
CA LEU A 77 -4.45 -15.97 18.33
C LEU A 77 -4.96 -14.69 17.64
N SER A 78 -5.86 -13.91 18.26
CA SER A 78 -6.49 -12.74 17.63
C SER A 78 -6.20 -11.41 18.31
N LYS A 79 -5.21 -11.34 19.21
CA LYS A 79 -4.66 -10.07 19.66
C LYS A 79 -3.17 -10.04 19.39
N ALA A 80 -2.81 -9.56 18.21
CA ALA A 80 -1.49 -8.95 18.05
C ALA A 80 -1.33 -7.89 19.15
N ALA A 81 -0.16 -7.80 19.77
CA ALA A 81 0.14 -6.79 20.77
C ALA A 81 -0.04 -5.41 20.12
N ARG A 82 -1.13 -4.72 20.46
CA ARG A 82 -1.36 -3.33 20.07
C ARG A 82 -0.73 -2.43 21.13
N ASP A 83 -0.24 -1.27 20.70
CA ASP A 83 0.18 -0.23 21.63
C ASP A 83 -1.01 0.10 22.55
N PRO A 84 -0.84 0.15 23.89
CA PRO A 84 -1.93 0.48 24.82
C PRO A 84 -2.65 1.79 24.49
N ARG A 85 -2.00 2.74 23.80
CA ARG A 85 -2.60 4.00 23.33
C ARG A 85 -3.56 3.84 22.15
N ASP A 86 -3.49 2.72 21.43
CA ASP A 86 -4.30 2.39 20.25
C ASP A 86 -5.38 1.34 20.55
N GLU A 87 -5.58 0.98 21.81
CA GLU A 87 -6.68 0.11 22.21
C GLU A 87 -8.01 0.87 22.08
N PRO A 88 -8.97 0.38 21.28
CA PRO A 88 -10.27 1.02 21.18
C PRO A 88 -11.01 0.93 22.52
N GLU A 89 -11.70 2.01 22.91
CA GLU A 89 -12.55 2.00 24.10
C GLU A 89 -13.56 0.84 24.05
N ARG A 90 -13.68 0.09 25.16
CA ARG A 90 -14.58 -1.06 25.26
C ARG A 90 -16.04 -0.61 25.18
N LYS A 91 -16.63 -0.63 23.98
CA LYS A 91 -18.08 -0.42 23.80
C LYS A 91 -18.86 -1.58 24.43
N LYS A 92 -19.85 -1.26 25.29
CA LYS A 92 -20.87 -2.22 25.75
C LYS A 92 -21.56 -2.81 24.51
N LYS A 93 -21.48 -4.13 24.33
CA LYS A 93 -22.09 -4.84 23.21
C LYS A 93 -23.61 -4.59 23.20
N ARG A 94 -24.13 -3.84 22.22
CA ARG A 94 -25.55 -3.90 21.85
C ARG A 94 -25.77 -5.28 21.21
N LYS A 95 -26.71 -6.07 21.76
CA LYS A 95 -27.16 -7.33 21.14
C LYS A 95 -27.82 -6.98 19.80
N VAL A 96 -27.10 -7.23 18.70
CA VAL A 96 -27.70 -7.35 17.37
C VAL A 96 -28.25 -8.78 17.29
N LYS A 97 -29.52 -8.93 16.90
CA LYS A 97 -30.14 -10.25 16.69
C LYS A 97 -29.35 -10.98 15.60
N ASP A 98 -29.01 -12.22 15.91
CA ASP A 98 -28.34 -13.17 15.03
C ASP A 98 -29.36 -13.66 13.99
N GLU A 99 -29.39 -13.01 12.84
CA GLU A 99 -30.01 -13.56 11.64
C GLU A 99 -28.92 -14.26 10.84
N GLY A 100 -29.04 -15.58 10.77
CA GLY A 100 -28.42 -16.51 9.82
C GLY A 100 -27.06 -16.14 9.22
N ALA A 101 -26.03 -16.91 9.57
CA ALA A 101 -24.76 -16.94 8.87
C ALA A 101 -24.91 -17.44 7.41
N GLU A 102 -25.43 -16.59 6.54
CA GLU A 102 -25.20 -16.69 5.11
C GLU A 102 -23.80 -16.14 4.85
N THR A 103 -22.96 -16.95 4.20
CA THR A 103 -21.67 -16.52 3.66
C THR A 103 -21.94 -15.39 2.67
N ARG A 104 -21.83 -14.13 3.15
CA ARG A 104 -22.07 -12.92 2.37
C ARG A 104 -21.21 -13.00 1.11
N SER A 105 -21.86 -13.31 0.00
CA SER A 105 -21.26 -13.32 -1.34
C SER A 105 -20.53 -11.99 -1.53
N PRO A 106 -19.36 -11.96 -2.21
CA PRO A 106 -18.64 -10.71 -2.38
C PRO A 106 -19.55 -9.79 -3.19
N SER A 107 -20.19 -8.82 -2.52
CA SER A 107 -20.97 -7.79 -3.20
C SER A 107 -20.10 -7.19 -4.30
N PRO A 108 -20.66 -6.95 -5.50
CA PRO A 108 -19.91 -6.52 -6.66
C PRO A 108 -19.08 -5.28 -6.30
N VAL A 109 -17.87 -5.21 -6.84
CA VAL A 109 -16.98 -4.08 -6.55
C VAL A 109 -17.47 -2.84 -7.28
N ILE A 110 -18.17 -3.04 -8.40
CA ILE A 110 -18.94 -2.00 -9.08
C ILE A 110 -20.40 -2.12 -8.64
N ASP A 111 -20.86 -1.15 -7.85
CA ASP A 111 -22.23 -1.08 -7.40
C ASP A 111 -23.15 -0.57 -8.54
N PHE A 112 -24.45 -0.91 -8.48
CA PHE A 112 -25.46 -0.48 -9.44
C PHE A 112 -25.62 1.05 -9.46
N ASP A 113 -25.35 1.69 -8.32
CA ASP A 113 -25.48 3.13 -8.12
C ASP A 113 -24.30 3.96 -8.65
N GLY A 114 -23.25 3.31 -9.18
CA GLY A 114 -22.13 4.00 -9.76
C GLY A 114 -21.08 4.49 -8.75
N LEU A 115 -21.04 4.04 -7.49
CA LEU A 115 -20.06 4.54 -6.51
C LEU A 115 -19.00 3.52 -6.06
N SER A 116 -19.05 2.31 -6.62
CA SER A 116 -18.03 1.26 -6.43
C SER A 116 -17.59 1.11 -4.97
N ARG A 117 -18.54 0.68 -4.11
CA ARG A 117 -18.46 0.62 -2.64
C ARG A 117 -18.45 1.99 -1.95
N PRO A 118 -19.58 2.72 -1.98
CA PRO A 118 -19.72 3.97 -1.26
C PRO A 118 -19.67 3.78 0.26
N SER A 119 -19.22 4.81 0.96
CA SER A 119 -19.48 4.99 2.39
C SER A 119 -20.90 5.53 2.60
N ARG A 120 -21.44 5.46 3.83
CA ARG A 120 -22.81 5.89 4.14
C ARG A 120 -23.16 7.31 3.66
N GLY A 121 -22.23 8.25 3.74
CA GLY A 121 -22.43 9.64 3.34
C GLY A 121 -21.85 10.00 1.96
N THR A 122 -21.40 9.01 1.18
CA THR A 122 -20.74 9.28 -0.11
C THR A 122 -21.71 9.91 -1.10
N ARG A 123 -22.95 9.41 -1.17
CA ARG A 123 -23.96 9.91 -2.09
C ARG A 123 -24.40 11.33 -1.76
N GLU A 124 -24.71 11.57 -0.49
CA GLU A 124 -25.01 12.92 0.03
C GLU A 124 -23.90 13.91 -0.30
N ARG A 125 -22.63 13.50 -0.18
CA ARG A 125 -21.47 14.33 -0.54
C ARG A 125 -21.35 14.56 -2.06
N LEU A 126 -21.64 13.57 -2.88
CA LEU A 126 -21.56 13.71 -4.34
C LEU A 126 -22.67 14.63 -4.88
N GLU A 127 -23.87 14.52 -4.32
CA GLU A 127 -25.07 15.25 -4.73
C GLU A 127 -25.21 16.61 -4.00
N GLU A 128 -24.22 17.01 -3.19
CA GLU A 128 -24.30 18.23 -2.40
C GLU A 128 -24.22 19.50 -3.26
N SER A 129 -24.99 20.52 -2.88
CA SER A 129 -24.89 21.87 -3.43
C SER A 129 -23.59 22.57 -3.01
N THR A 130 -23.24 23.64 -3.72
CA THR A 130 -22.09 24.49 -3.40
C THR A 130 -22.14 25.05 -1.98
N GLU A 131 -23.34 25.40 -1.51
CA GLU A 131 -23.60 25.90 -0.16
C GLU A 131 -23.38 24.78 0.89
N GLN A 132 -23.87 23.57 0.62
CA GLN A 132 -23.65 22.42 1.49
C GLN A 132 -22.17 22.03 1.58
N ALA A 133 -21.45 22.05 0.46
CA ALA A 133 -20.01 21.81 0.42
C ALA A 133 -19.24 22.84 1.26
N ALA A 134 -19.63 24.12 1.18
CA ALA A 134 -19.04 25.21 1.97
C ALA A 134 -19.32 25.03 3.48
N MET A 135 -20.56 24.71 3.86
CA MET A 135 -20.92 24.42 5.26
C MET A 135 -20.14 23.23 5.82
N ARG A 136 -19.99 22.16 5.03
CA ARG A 136 -19.20 20.98 5.41
C ARG A 136 -17.72 21.34 5.59
N LEU A 137 -17.16 22.17 4.71
CA LEU A 137 -15.79 22.63 4.82
C LEU A 137 -15.60 23.45 6.10
N GLU A 138 -16.52 24.37 6.41
CA GLU A 138 -16.46 25.18 7.63
C GLU A 138 -16.54 24.30 8.89
N LYS A 139 -17.42 23.30 8.89
CA LYS A 139 -17.50 22.31 9.98
C LYS A 139 -16.17 21.57 10.17
N MET A 140 -15.49 21.19 9.09
CA MET A 140 -14.17 20.55 9.17
C MET A 140 -13.11 21.51 9.70
N ARG A 141 -13.12 22.79 9.31
CA ARG A 141 -12.21 23.82 9.85
C ARG A 141 -12.38 23.94 11.35
N GLY A 142 -13.61 24.07 11.84
CA GLY A 142 -13.88 24.12 13.27
C GLY A 142 -13.32 22.91 14.02
N ALA A 143 -13.54 21.69 13.49
CA ALA A 143 -13.00 20.47 14.11
C ALA A 143 -11.47 20.44 14.14
N VAL A 144 -10.79 20.89 13.08
CA VAL A 144 -9.32 20.95 13.06
C VAL A 144 -8.80 22.01 14.02
N ARG A 145 -9.46 23.16 14.12
CA ARG A 145 -9.11 24.19 15.11
C ARG A 145 -9.20 23.62 16.52
N THR A 146 -10.28 22.92 16.84
CA THR A 146 -10.41 22.22 18.14
C THR A 146 -9.28 21.21 18.36
N ILE A 147 -8.85 20.46 17.35
CA ILE A 147 -7.69 19.56 17.48
C ILE A 147 -6.43 20.35 17.84
N LEU A 148 -6.17 21.49 17.18
CA LEU A 148 -5.01 22.35 17.45
C LEU A 148 -5.03 22.88 18.90
N GLU A 149 -6.17 23.38 19.35
CA GLU A 149 -6.37 23.83 20.74
C GLU A 149 -6.12 22.67 21.73
N CYS A 150 -6.66 21.47 21.44
CA CYS A 150 -6.51 20.30 22.30
C CYS A 150 -5.07 19.75 22.38
N VAL A 151 -4.23 19.97 21.36
CA VAL A 151 -2.80 19.60 21.44
C VAL A 151 -1.94 20.66 22.10
N GLY A 152 -2.53 21.79 22.51
CA GLY A 152 -1.86 22.90 23.19
C GLY A 152 -1.19 23.90 22.24
N GLU A 153 -1.55 23.91 20.96
CA GLU A 153 -1.09 24.93 20.01
C GLU A 153 -1.96 26.21 20.11
N ASP A 154 -1.39 27.35 19.69
CA ASP A 154 -2.11 28.60 19.46
C ASP A 154 -2.65 28.63 18.01
N PRO A 155 -3.96 28.46 17.78
CA PRO A 155 -4.52 28.42 16.42
C PRO A 155 -4.44 29.75 15.69
N ASP A 156 -4.19 30.86 16.39
CA ASP A 156 -4.23 32.21 15.82
C ASP A 156 -2.83 32.70 15.41
N ARG A 157 -1.76 31.90 15.63
CA ARG A 157 -0.40 32.23 15.17
C ARG A 157 -0.26 32.13 13.64
N GLU A 158 0.54 33.02 13.06
CA GLU A 158 0.71 33.21 11.61
C GLU A 158 0.87 31.91 10.82
N GLY A 159 1.76 31.01 11.26
CA GLY A 159 2.08 29.78 10.53
C GLY A 159 0.93 28.77 10.40
N ILE A 160 -0.02 28.76 11.33
CA ILE A 160 -1.14 27.79 11.34
C ILE A 160 -2.53 28.43 11.30
N LEU A 161 -2.61 29.74 11.13
CA LEU A 161 -3.87 30.48 11.02
C LEU A 161 -4.85 29.86 10.01
N ASP A 162 -4.37 29.48 8.81
CA ASP A 162 -5.19 28.79 7.80
C ASP A 162 -4.94 27.27 7.73
N THR A 163 -4.21 26.68 8.68
CA THR A 163 -4.05 25.21 8.76
C THR A 163 -5.38 24.47 8.82
N PRO A 164 -6.40 24.91 9.57
CA PRO A 164 -7.71 24.27 9.54
C PRO A 164 -8.32 24.17 8.14
N GLY A 165 -8.22 25.24 7.34
CA GLY A 165 -8.68 25.28 5.96
C GLY A 165 -7.88 24.36 5.04
N ARG A 166 -6.55 24.44 5.12
CA ARG A 166 -5.63 23.59 4.34
C ARG A 166 -5.82 22.11 4.65
N TYR A 167 -5.90 21.74 5.92
CA TYR A 167 -6.08 20.35 6.35
C TYR A 167 -7.42 19.79 5.89
N ALA A 168 -8.51 20.56 6.03
CA ALA A 168 -9.83 20.12 5.59
C ALA A 168 -9.84 19.83 4.07
N LYS A 169 -9.27 20.73 3.26
CA LYS A 169 -9.12 20.53 1.80
C LYS A 169 -8.26 19.30 1.48
N ALA A 170 -7.14 19.11 2.19
CA ALA A 170 -6.27 17.95 2.01
C ALA A 170 -6.99 16.64 2.33
N MET A 171 -7.74 16.56 3.43
CA MET A 171 -8.51 15.38 3.81
C MET A 171 -9.58 15.03 2.77
N LEU A 172 -10.23 16.04 2.17
CA LEU A 172 -11.19 15.84 1.08
C LEU A 172 -10.53 15.31 -0.19
N TYR A 173 -9.31 15.75 -0.49
CA TYR A 173 -8.51 15.24 -1.60
C TYR A 173 -8.07 13.79 -1.36
N PHE A 174 -7.58 13.47 -0.16
CA PHE A 174 -7.15 12.12 0.21
C PHE A 174 -8.31 11.11 0.21
N THR A 175 -9.55 11.58 0.29
CA THR A 175 -10.77 10.74 0.31
C THR A 175 -11.65 10.92 -0.93
N LYS A 176 -11.14 11.55 -2.00
CA LYS A 176 -11.93 11.83 -3.21
C LYS A 176 -12.40 10.58 -3.96
N GLY A 177 -11.70 9.45 -3.77
CA GLY A 177 -11.97 8.18 -4.44
C GLY A 177 -13.28 7.50 -4.02
N TYR A 178 -13.93 7.98 -2.95
CA TYR A 178 -15.30 7.56 -2.63
C TYR A 178 -16.32 8.06 -3.67
N GLN A 179 -16.07 9.19 -4.33
CA GLN A 179 -17.01 9.85 -5.26
C GLN A 179 -16.75 9.47 -6.73
N GLN A 180 -15.99 8.41 -6.98
CA GLN A 180 -15.56 8.01 -8.31
C GLN A 180 -16.09 6.63 -8.65
N ASN A 181 -16.39 6.42 -9.94
CA ASN A 181 -16.80 5.13 -10.48
C ASN A 181 -15.69 4.47 -11.30
N VAL A 182 -15.57 3.14 -11.21
CA VAL A 182 -14.61 2.39 -12.01
C VAL A 182 -14.94 2.47 -13.52
N LYS A 183 -16.21 2.35 -13.92
CA LYS A 183 -16.63 2.43 -15.34
C LYS A 183 -16.31 3.80 -15.93
N ASP A 184 -16.57 4.89 -15.20
CA ASP A 184 -16.24 6.24 -15.66
C ASP A 184 -14.72 6.45 -15.79
N ILE A 185 -13.93 5.83 -14.90
CA ILE A 185 -12.47 5.86 -15.02
C ILE A 185 -12.02 5.14 -16.30
N VAL A 186 -12.58 3.95 -16.56
CA VAL A 186 -12.26 3.13 -17.73
C VAL A 186 -12.67 3.86 -19.00
N ASN A 187 -13.87 4.46 -19.03
CA ASN A 187 -14.41 5.26 -20.14
C ASN A 187 -14.24 4.56 -21.49
N ASP A 188 -14.73 3.32 -21.56
CA ASP A 188 -14.69 2.45 -22.75
C ASP A 188 -13.31 2.24 -23.39
N ALA A 189 -12.22 2.51 -22.65
CA ALA A 189 -10.85 2.26 -23.11
C ALA A 189 -10.49 0.76 -23.00
N ILE A 190 -11.33 -0.08 -23.60
CA ILE A 190 -11.16 -1.53 -23.75
C ILE A 190 -11.07 -1.82 -25.25
N PHE A 191 -10.00 -2.49 -25.65
CA PHE A 191 -9.64 -2.72 -27.04
C PHE A 191 -9.59 -4.23 -27.33
N HIS A 192 -10.04 -4.63 -28.53
CA HIS A 192 -9.98 -6.00 -28.99
C HIS A 192 -8.71 -6.21 -29.82
N GLU A 193 -7.62 -6.66 -29.19
CA GLU A 193 -6.33 -6.84 -29.85
C GLU A 193 -5.96 -8.30 -30.09
N GLY A 194 -6.81 -9.26 -29.68
CA GLY A 194 -6.50 -10.69 -29.79
C GLY A 194 -5.29 -11.13 -28.95
N HIS A 195 -4.84 -10.27 -28.03
CA HIS A 195 -3.72 -10.54 -27.13
C HIS A 195 -4.17 -11.46 -26.00
N ASN A 196 -3.41 -12.53 -25.76
CA ASN A 196 -3.71 -13.55 -24.73
C ASN A 196 -2.51 -13.86 -23.83
N GLU A 197 -1.46 -13.02 -23.89
CA GLU A 197 -0.27 -13.13 -23.04
C GLU A 197 -0.37 -12.21 -21.81
N MET A 198 0.48 -12.42 -20.82
CA MET A 198 0.46 -11.65 -19.58
C MET A 198 0.84 -10.17 -19.82
N VAL A 199 -0.01 -9.26 -19.36
CA VAL A 199 0.27 -7.82 -19.32
C VAL A 199 0.54 -7.39 -17.89
N ILE A 200 1.65 -6.68 -17.66
CA ILE A 200 2.04 -6.19 -16.32
C ILE A 200 2.26 -4.67 -16.35
N VAL A 201 1.64 -3.97 -15.41
CA VAL A 201 1.96 -2.59 -15.05
C VAL A 201 2.51 -2.62 -13.62
N LYS A 202 3.82 -2.38 -13.48
CA LYS A 202 4.54 -2.43 -12.21
C LYS A 202 4.98 -1.04 -11.76
N ASP A 203 5.33 -0.94 -10.48
CA ASP A 203 5.84 0.29 -9.86
C ASP A 203 4.84 1.44 -9.88
N ILE A 204 3.55 1.13 -9.73
CA ILE A 204 2.50 2.15 -9.59
C ILE A 204 2.60 2.72 -8.18
N GLU A 205 2.99 3.98 -8.05
CA GLU A 205 3.04 4.66 -6.76
C GLU A 205 1.64 4.84 -6.18
N ILE A 206 1.49 4.48 -4.91
CA ILE A 206 0.21 4.53 -4.18
C ILE A 206 0.38 5.32 -2.89
N PHE A 207 -0.56 6.24 -2.66
CA PHE A 207 -0.69 7.02 -1.44
C PHE A 207 -2.11 6.83 -0.88
N SER A 208 -2.21 6.30 0.33
CA SER A 208 -3.50 6.02 0.98
C SER A 208 -3.48 6.40 2.45
N LEU A 209 -4.65 6.49 3.09
CA LEU A 209 -4.78 6.75 4.52
C LEU A 209 -5.18 5.48 5.28
N CYS A 210 -4.46 5.16 6.36
CA CYS A 210 -4.84 4.08 7.26
C CYS A 210 -6.11 4.45 8.02
N GLU A 211 -7.17 3.66 7.88
CA GLU A 211 -8.47 3.96 8.49
C GLU A 211 -8.45 3.96 10.02
N HIS A 212 -7.47 3.28 10.63
CA HIS A 212 -7.34 3.19 12.08
C HIS A 212 -6.81 4.46 12.74
N HIS A 213 -5.93 5.19 12.05
CA HIS A 213 -5.20 6.31 12.64
C HIS A 213 -5.27 7.60 11.81
N LEU A 214 -5.88 7.55 10.61
CA LEU A 214 -5.88 8.64 9.62
C LEU A 214 -4.47 9.12 9.24
N ILE A 215 -3.49 8.22 9.34
CA ILE A 215 -2.09 8.46 9.00
C ILE A 215 -1.77 7.79 7.66
N PRO A 216 -0.97 8.41 6.78
CA PRO A 216 -0.65 7.83 5.49
C PRO A 216 0.10 6.49 5.55
N PHE A 217 -0.17 5.64 4.56
CA PHE A 217 0.75 4.59 4.13
C PHE A 217 1.00 4.76 2.64
N THR A 218 2.25 4.53 2.24
CA THR A 218 2.73 4.81 0.89
C THR A 218 3.57 3.66 0.37
N GLY A 219 3.50 3.39 -0.92
CA GLY A 219 4.27 2.31 -1.50
C GLY A 219 3.98 2.11 -2.97
N LYS A 220 4.14 0.87 -3.42
CA LYS A 220 4.02 0.49 -4.82
C LYS A 220 2.99 -0.62 -4.99
N MET A 221 2.22 -0.53 -6.05
CA MET A 221 1.33 -1.58 -6.52
C MET A 221 1.79 -2.08 -7.89
N HIS A 222 1.70 -3.39 -8.06
CA HIS A 222 2.02 -4.11 -9.28
C HIS A 222 0.79 -4.89 -9.71
N ILE A 223 0.37 -4.69 -10.94
CA ILE A 223 -0.87 -5.24 -11.48
C ILE A 223 -0.51 -6.06 -12.71
N GLY A 224 -0.89 -7.34 -12.70
CA GLY A 224 -0.80 -8.25 -13.83
C GLY A 224 -2.16 -8.80 -14.19
N TYR A 225 -2.42 -9.01 -15.48
CA TYR A 225 -3.60 -9.76 -15.94
C TYR A 225 -3.29 -10.53 -17.21
N ILE A 226 -4.07 -11.58 -17.48
CA ILE A 226 -4.02 -12.31 -18.75
C ILE A 226 -5.34 -12.06 -19.48
N PRO A 227 -5.34 -11.32 -20.60
CA PRO A 227 -6.54 -10.95 -21.31
C PRO A 227 -7.30 -12.16 -21.87
N ASN A 228 -8.59 -11.95 -22.13
CA ASN A 228 -9.42 -12.83 -22.93
C ASN A 228 -9.85 -12.06 -24.18
N ASN A 229 -8.91 -11.83 -25.10
CA ASN A 229 -9.00 -10.95 -26.28
C ASN A 229 -9.16 -9.44 -26.01
N ASN A 230 -9.60 -9.04 -24.82
CA ASN A 230 -9.82 -7.63 -24.44
C ASN A 230 -8.66 -7.07 -23.63
N VAL A 231 -8.06 -5.97 -24.08
CA VAL A 231 -6.97 -5.24 -23.42
C VAL A 231 -7.50 -3.91 -22.90
N ILE A 232 -7.10 -3.51 -21.70
CA ILE A 232 -7.44 -2.19 -21.14
C ILE A 232 -6.34 -1.18 -21.44
N GLY A 233 -6.70 0.08 -21.73
CA GLY A 233 -5.73 1.16 -21.84
C GLY A 233 -4.83 1.23 -20.60
N ILE A 234 -3.51 1.18 -20.79
CA ILE A 234 -2.51 1.01 -19.71
C ILE A 234 -2.70 2.05 -18.59
N SER A 235 -3.02 3.29 -18.96
CA SER A 235 -3.23 4.40 -18.01
C SER A 235 -4.43 4.21 -17.08
N LYS A 236 -5.35 3.28 -17.37
CA LYS A 236 -6.53 3.02 -16.54
C LYS A 236 -6.23 2.19 -15.30
N LEU A 237 -5.24 1.29 -15.35
CA LEU A 237 -4.87 0.46 -14.19
C LEU A 237 -4.36 1.32 -13.01
N PRO A 238 -3.44 2.27 -13.20
CA PRO A 238 -3.08 3.22 -12.14
C PRO A 238 -4.25 4.06 -11.64
N ARG A 239 -5.15 4.49 -12.53
CA ARG A 239 -6.33 5.29 -12.14
C ARG A 239 -7.32 4.50 -11.27
N ILE A 240 -7.53 3.22 -11.57
CA ILE A 240 -8.33 2.32 -10.73
C ILE A 240 -7.67 2.14 -9.35
N ALA A 241 -6.36 1.92 -9.31
CA ALA A 241 -5.64 1.80 -8.05
C ALA A 241 -5.72 3.08 -7.20
N GLU A 242 -5.51 4.24 -7.82
CA GLU A 242 -5.62 5.56 -7.19
C GLU A 242 -7.03 5.82 -6.65
N MET A 243 -8.08 5.45 -7.38
CA MET A 243 -9.46 5.59 -6.92
C MET A 243 -9.70 4.86 -5.59
N PHE A 244 -9.24 3.62 -5.45
CA PHE A 244 -9.40 2.88 -4.19
C PHE A 244 -8.44 3.36 -3.11
N ALA A 245 -7.24 3.83 -3.47
CA ALA A 245 -6.25 4.37 -2.54
C ALA A 245 -6.67 5.72 -1.95
N ARG A 246 -7.46 6.53 -2.68
CA ARG A 246 -8.02 7.80 -2.19
C ARG A 246 -9.26 7.60 -1.32
N ARG A 247 -9.13 6.71 -0.33
CA ARG A 247 -10.14 6.33 0.68
C ARG A 247 -9.44 6.10 2.01
N LEU A 248 -10.22 5.96 3.08
CA LEU A 248 -9.72 5.36 4.32
C LEU A 248 -9.64 3.84 4.10
N GLN A 249 -8.46 3.27 4.30
CA GLN A 249 -8.16 1.92 3.86
C GLN A 249 -7.41 1.07 4.88
N VAL A 250 -7.47 -0.23 4.60
CA VAL A 250 -6.57 -1.28 5.08
C VAL A 250 -5.90 -1.88 3.85
N GLN A 251 -4.58 -2.13 3.88
CA GLN A 251 -3.81 -2.52 2.69
C GLN A 251 -4.37 -3.79 2.03
N GLU A 252 -4.74 -4.79 2.83
CA GLU A 252 -5.35 -6.04 2.38
C GLU A 252 -6.65 -5.80 1.59
N ARG A 253 -7.46 -4.83 2.05
CA ARG A 253 -8.72 -4.47 1.38
C ARG A 253 -8.44 -3.75 0.07
N LEU A 254 -7.55 -2.76 0.08
CA LEU A 254 -7.14 -2.01 -1.11
C LEU A 254 -6.66 -2.95 -2.22
N THR A 255 -5.73 -3.86 -1.90
CA THR A 255 -5.20 -4.85 -2.85
C THR A 255 -6.30 -5.73 -3.44
N LYS A 256 -7.25 -6.19 -2.60
CA LYS A 256 -8.38 -7.01 -3.03
C LYS A 256 -9.37 -6.22 -3.89
N GLU A 257 -9.66 -4.97 -3.55
CA GLU A 257 -10.60 -4.13 -4.29
C GLU A 257 -10.12 -3.84 -5.70
N VAL A 258 -8.83 -3.52 -5.87
CA VAL A 258 -8.23 -3.29 -7.20
C VAL A 258 -8.29 -4.56 -8.05
N ALA A 259 -7.90 -5.72 -7.51
CA ALA A 259 -7.92 -6.98 -8.26
C ALA A 259 -9.32 -7.34 -8.75
N ASN A 260 -10.33 -7.22 -7.88
CA ASN A 260 -11.72 -7.51 -8.21
C ASN A 260 -12.31 -6.50 -9.20
N ALA A 261 -11.99 -5.20 -9.06
CA ALA A 261 -12.44 -4.18 -10.02
C ALA A 261 -11.95 -4.48 -11.44
N ILE A 262 -10.67 -4.86 -11.59
CA ILE A 262 -10.10 -5.23 -12.90
C ILE A 262 -10.77 -6.49 -13.44
N MET A 263 -10.96 -7.50 -12.58
CA MET A 263 -11.64 -8.74 -12.96
C MET A 263 -13.07 -8.47 -13.46
N GLU A 264 -13.78 -7.56 -12.81
CA GLU A 264 -15.17 -7.22 -13.13
C GLU A 264 -15.30 -6.42 -14.43
N VAL A 265 -14.44 -5.41 -14.63
CA VAL A 265 -14.44 -4.57 -15.84
C VAL A 265 -14.00 -5.35 -17.06
N LEU A 266 -12.85 -6.02 -16.97
CA LEU A 266 -12.15 -6.55 -18.14
C LEU A 266 -12.55 -8.01 -18.44
N LYS A 267 -13.07 -8.73 -17.44
CA LYS A 267 -13.33 -10.18 -17.50
C LYS A 267 -12.16 -10.97 -18.10
N PRO A 268 -10.92 -10.75 -17.62
CA PRO A 268 -9.74 -11.44 -18.13
C PRO A 268 -9.74 -12.91 -17.68
N GLN A 269 -8.81 -13.72 -18.21
CA GLN A 269 -8.60 -15.09 -17.74
C GLN A 269 -8.17 -15.13 -16.26
N GLY A 270 -7.48 -14.09 -15.79
CA GLY A 270 -7.14 -13.87 -14.40
C GLY A 270 -6.42 -12.54 -14.17
N VAL A 271 -6.31 -12.16 -12.90
CA VAL A 271 -5.67 -10.94 -12.41
C VAL A 271 -4.78 -11.28 -11.22
N ALA A 272 -3.64 -10.61 -11.10
CA ALA A 272 -2.79 -10.61 -9.93
C ALA A 272 -2.44 -9.17 -9.53
N VAL A 273 -2.61 -8.85 -8.26
CA VAL A 273 -2.19 -7.56 -7.69
C VAL A 273 -1.27 -7.85 -6.51
N VAL A 274 -0.11 -7.20 -6.48
CA VAL A 274 0.81 -7.19 -5.35
C VAL A 274 1.01 -5.75 -4.92
N MET A 275 0.92 -5.49 -3.63
CA MET A 275 1.20 -4.17 -3.06
C MET A 275 2.22 -4.29 -1.94
N GLU A 276 3.27 -3.50 -2.04
CA GLU A 276 4.28 -3.26 -1.02
C GLU A 276 4.08 -1.86 -0.46
N SER A 277 4.03 -1.67 0.85
CA SER A 277 3.96 -0.31 1.42
C SER A 277 4.58 -0.18 2.80
N SER A 278 4.99 1.05 3.12
CA SER A 278 5.39 1.49 4.44
C SER A 278 4.24 2.26 5.10
N HIS A 279 3.97 1.95 6.37
CA HIS A 279 2.86 2.53 7.12
C HIS A 279 3.40 3.55 8.11
N LEU A 280 3.09 4.85 7.95
CA LEU A 280 3.63 5.85 8.87
C LEU A 280 3.13 5.64 10.31
N CYS A 281 1.97 5.00 10.49
CA CYS A 281 1.50 4.62 11.83
C CYS A 281 2.38 3.59 12.56
N THR A 282 3.26 2.86 11.85
CA THR A 282 4.26 1.96 12.47
C THR A 282 5.67 2.54 12.43
N VAL A 283 5.93 3.54 11.57
CA VAL A 283 7.24 4.19 11.41
C VAL A 283 7.43 5.35 12.39
N MET A 284 6.49 6.31 12.43
CA MET A 284 6.66 7.55 13.21
C MET A 284 6.09 7.46 14.63
N ARG A 285 5.33 6.40 14.93
CA ARG A 285 4.71 6.15 16.23
C ARG A 285 4.58 4.64 16.49
N GLY A 286 4.06 4.27 17.66
CA GLY A 286 3.85 2.88 18.04
C GLY A 286 5.17 2.12 18.12
N VAL A 287 5.35 1.10 17.27
CA VAL A 287 6.54 0.23 17.26
C VAL A 287 7.80 0.85 16.62
N GLN A 288 7.65 1.97 15.91
CA GLN A 288 8.74 2.78 15.33
C GLN A 288 9.77 1.99 14.50
N LYS A 289 9.30 1.19 13.53
CA LYS A 289 10.15 0.39 12.64
C LYS A 289 10.25 1.03 11.25
N THR A 290 11.33 1.78 11.03
CA THR A 290 11.57 2.55 9.80
C THR A 290 11.82 1.70 8.56
N THR A 291 12.37 0.50 8.72
CA THR A 291 12.71 -0.42 7.62
C THR A 291 11.60 -1.43 7.30
N SER A 292 10.54 -1.48 8.10
CA SER A 292 9.47 -2.46 7.92
C SER A 292 8.59 -2.07 6.73
N SER A 293 8.44 -3.00 5.79
CA SER A 293 7.45 -2.95 4.72
C SER A 293 6.44 -4.08 4.88
N THR A 294 5.21 -3.84 4.42
CA THR A 294 4.14 -4.84 4.39
C THR A 294 3.82 -5.15 2.93
N VAL A 295 3.84 -6.45 2.60
CA VAL A 295 3.48 -6.95 1.27
C VAL A 295 2.15 -7.69 1.37
N THR A 296 1.20 -7.32 0.51
CA THR A 296 -0.08 -8.00 0.35
C THR A 296 -0.25 -8.40 -1.11
N SER A 297 -1.00 -9.48 -1.36
CA SER A 297 -1.32 -9.89 -2.73
C SER A 297 -2.74 -10.40 -2.83
N CYS A 298 -3.33 -10.25 -4.02
CA CYS A 298 -4.61 -10.83 -4.38
C CYS A 298 -4.49 -11.41 -5.79
N VAL A 299 -4.76 -12.71 -5.93
CA VAL A 299 -4.75 -13.42 -7.21
C VAL A 299 -6.14 -13.96 -7.50
N LEU A 300 -6.57 -13.86 -8.75
CA LEU A 300 -7.88 -14.27 -9.24
C LEU A 300 -7.73 -15.03 -10.57
N GLY A 301 -8.67 -15.92 -10.85
CA GLY A 301 -8.73 -16.60 -12.14
C GLY A 301 -7.54 -17.54 -12.39
N CYS A 302 -6.89 -17.42 -13.55
CA CYS A 302 -5.77 -18.29 -13.90
C CYS A 302 -4.55 -18.15 -12.97
N PHE A 303 -4.32 -16.98 -12.35
CA PHE A 303 -3.24 -16.78 -11.37
C PHE A 303 -3.45 -17.56 -10.06
N GLU A 304 -4.71 -17.78 -9.69
CA GLU A 304 -5.06 -18.60 -8.53
C GLU A 304 -4.90 -20.09 -8.84
N ARG A 305 -5.41 -20.52 -10.01
CA ARG A 305 -5.44 -21.93 -10.44
C ARG A 305 -4.10 -22.48 -10.95
N LYS A 306 -3.28 -21.66 -11.59
CA LYS A 306 -2.03 -22.08 -12.26
C LYS A 306 -0.82 -21.49 -11.54
N GLU A 307 -0.14 -22.31 -10.75
CA GLU A 307 1.07 -21.90 -10.02
C GLU A 307 2.16 -21.35 -10.95
N LYS A 308 2.41 -21.98 -12.11
CA LYS A 308 3.42 -21.52 -13.08
C LYS A 308 3.21 -20.06 -13.50
N THR A 309 1.97 -19.70 -13.81
CA THR A 309 1.58 -18.32 -14.18
C THR A 309 1.80 -17.34 -13.03
N ARG A 310 1.49 -17.74 -11.79
CA ARG A 310 1.75 -16.91 -10.61
C ARG A 310 3.25 -16.72 -10.37
N THR A 311 4.04 -17.77 -10.51
CA THR A 311 5.50 -17.72 -10.35
C THR A 311 6.16 -16.85 -11.42
N GLU A 312 5.70 -16.94 -12.66
CA GLU A 312 6.14 -16.07 -13.76
C GLU A 312 5.91 -14.58 -13.42
N PHE A 313 4.70 -14.23 -12.99
CA PHE A 313 4.38 -12.86 -12.57
C PHE A 313 5.28 -12.36 -11.44
N LEU A 314 5.42 -13.12 -10.35
CA LEU A 314 6.26 -12.72 -9.22
C LEU A 314 7.73 -12.56 -9.64
N SER A 315 8.22 -13.42 -10.53
CA SER A 315 9.58 -13.35 -11.07
C SER A 315 9.80 -12.07 -11.90
N LEU A 316 8.82 -11.68 -12.74
CA LEU A 316 8.87 -10.47 -13.57
C LEU A 316 8.81 -9.17 -12.75
N LEU A 317 8.28 -9.22 -11.51
CA LEU A 317 8.34 -8.11 -10.57
C LEU A 317 9.73 -7.91 -9.97
N GLY A 318 10.66 -8.85 -10.15
CA GLY A 318 11.94 -8.84 -9.44
C GLY A 318 11.79 -9.08 -7.93
N LEU A 319 10.59 -9.46 -7.48
CA LEU A 319 10.39 -9.99 -6.15
C LEU A 319 11.01 -11.39 -6.13
N PRO A 320 11.94 -11.69 -5.23
CA PRO A 320 12.55 -13.01 -5.18
C PRO A 320 11.44 -14.04 -4.95
N GLY A 321 11.11 -14.79 -6.01
CA GLY A 321 10.41 -16.07 -5.89
C GLY A 321 11.18 -16.90 -4.86
N GLY A 322 10.45 -17.50 -3.92
CA GLY A 322 10.99 -18.09 -2.69
C GLY A 322 12.32 -18.86 -2.84
N TYR A 323 13.11 -18.76 -1.77
CA TYR A 323 14.35 -19.50 -1.52
C TYR A 323 15.48 -19.28 -2.53
N ARG A 324 16.33 -18.28 -2.26
CA ARG A 324 17.77 -18.54 -2.43
C ARG A 324 18.12 -19.69 -1.49
N ARG A 325 18.40 -20.86 -2.05
CA ARG A 325 19.05 -21.96 -1.32
C ARG A 325 20.41 -21.51 -0.81
#